data_AF-A0A3L7WXC9-F1
#
_entry.id   AF-A0A3L7WXC9-F1
#
_cell.length_a   1.000
_cell.length_b   1.000
_cell.length_c   1.000
_cell.angle_alpha   90.00
_cell.angle_beta   90.00
_cell.angle_gamma   90.00
#
_symmetry.space_group_name_H-M   'P 1'
#
loop_
_entity.id
_entity.type
_entity.pdbx_description
1 polymer ?
#
loop_
_entity_poly.entity_id
_entity_poly.type
_entity_poly.pdbx_seq_one_letter_code
_entity_poly.pdbx_strand_id
1 'polypeptide(L)' 'MSAAPRPRPSRDKVSAYRERLRQQGLRPIQLWVPDTRSDAFAAEAHRQALAVAVSDRARDDQQFIDAVSDLDAT' A
#
# COMPACT_ATOMS: atom_id res chain seq x y z
N MET A 1 -14.91 -39.43 -12.46
CA MET A 1 -14.31 -38.11 -12.74
C MET A 1 -14.33 -37.33 -11.43
N SER A 2 -13.16 -37.04 -10.84
CA SER A 2 -13.12 -36.37 -9.54
C SER A 2 -13.38 -34.87 -9.72
N ALA A 3 -14.36 -34.33 -9.00
CA ALA A 3 -14.72 -32.91 -9.07
C ALA A 3 -13.59 -32.04 -8.47
N ALA A 4 -13.29 -30.92 -9.13
CA ALA A 4 -12.28 -29.97 -8.66
C ALA A 4 -12.63 -29.43 -7.25
N PRO A 5 -11.63 -29.17 -6.38
CA PRO A 5 -11.87 -28.73 -5.03
C PRO A 5 -12.54 -27.35 -5.01
N ARG A 6 -13.55 -27.19 -4.16
CA ARG A 6 -14.26 -25.91 -4.01
C ARG A 6 -13.29 -24.81 -3.56
N PRO A 7 -13.38 -23.60 -4.13
CA PRO A 7 -12.54 -22.47 -3.72
C PRO A 7 -12.75 -22.19 -2.23
N ARG A 8 -11.65 -22.04 -1.47
CA ARG A 8 -11.72 -21.65 -0.06
C ARG A 8 -12.53 -20.36 0.09
N PRO A 9 -13.40 -20.26 1.11
CA PRO A 9 -14.15 -19.05 1.42
C PRO A 9 -13.22 -17.83 1.48
N SER A 10 -13.66 -16.68 0.97
CA SER A 10 -12.89 -15.43 0.99
C SER A 10 -12.38 -15.09 2.40
N ARG A 11 -13.18 -15.39 3.43
CA ARG A 11 -12.84 -15.22 4.84
C ARG A 11 -11.58 -15.97 5.24
N ASP A 12 -11.44 -17.23 4.82
CA ASP A 12 -10.31 -18.08 5.20
C ASP A 12 -9.02 -17.62 4.51
N LYS A 13 -9.13 -17.15 3.27
CA LYS A 13 -8.01 -16.54 2.54
C LYS A 13 -7.55 -15.25 3.21
N VAL A 14 -8.49 -14.37 3.60
CA VAL A 14 -8.18 -13.11 4.30
C VAL A 14 -7.57 -13.37 5.67
N SER A 15 -8.05 -14.38 6.41
CA SER A 15 -7.46 -14.75 7.71
C SER A 15 -6.02 -15.22 7.57
N ALA A 16 -5.76 -16.17 6.67
CA ALA A 16 -4.42 -16.70 6.43
C ALA A 16 -3.45 -15.61 5.95
N TYR A 17 -3.90 -14.68 5.11
CA TYR A 17 -3.09 -13.54 4.67
C TYR A 17 -2.73 -12.62 5.84
N ARG A 18 -3.71 -12.27 6.70
CA ARG A 18 -3.47 -11.42 7.88
C ARG A 18 -2.56 -12.10 8.91
N GLU A 19 -2.63 -13.42 9.08
CA GLU A 19 -1.72 -14.18 9.95
C GLU A 19 -0.27 -14.09 9.50
N ARG A 20 -0.01 -14.25 8.19
CA ARG A 20 1.35 -14.08 7.62
C ARG A 20 1.89 -12.68 7.86
N LEU A 21 1.08 -11.65 7.63
CA LEU A 21 1.50 -10.26 7.89
C LEU A 21 1.78 -10.02 9.39
N ARG A 22 1.00 -10.60 10.30
CA ARG A 22 1.27 -10.52 11.74
C ARG A 22 2.58 -11.19 12.13
N GLN A 23 2.92 -12.33 11.52
CA GLN A 23 4.20 -13.01 11.74
C GLN A 23 5.39 -12.18 11.26
N GLN A 24 5.19 -11.34 10.24
CA GLN A 24 6.18 -10.35 9.78
C GLN A 24 6.23 -9.09 10.67
N GLY A 25 5.48 -9.05 11.78
CA GLY A 25 5.43 -7.91 12.69
C GLY A 25 4.48 -6.78 12.26
N LEU A 26 3.69 -6.97 11.19
CA LEU A 26 2.78 -5.95 10.68
C LEU A 26 1.43 -5.99 11.40
N ARG A 27 0.89 -4.81 11.72
CA ARG A 27 -0.43 -4.65 12.33
C ARG A 27 -1.41 -4.03 11.33
N PRO A 28 -2.57 -4.66 11.05
CA PRO A 28 -3.56 -4.05 10.17
C PRO A 28 -4.19 -2.83 10.86
N ILE A 29 -4.27 -1.73 10.12
CA ILE A 29 -5.02 -0.52 10.48
C ILE A 29 -6.12 -0.30 9.46
N GLN A 30 -7.32 0.08 9.91
CA GLN A 30 -8.42 0.44 9.03
C GLN A 30 -8.57 1.96 9.05
N LEU A 31 -8.35 2.58 7.91
CA LEU A 31 -8.53 4.01 7.71
C LEU A 31 -9.55 4.22 6.61
N TRP A 32 -10.39 5.23 6.80
CA TRP A 32 -11.24 5.75 5.74
C TRP A 32 -10.41 6.74 4.93
N VAL A 33 -10.31 6.49 3.63
CA VAL A 33 -9.62 7.35 2.66
C VAL A 33 -10.63 7.92 1.69
N PRO A 34 -10.38 9.09 1.09
CA PRO A 34 -11.21 9.60 -0.01
C PRO A 34 -11.29 8.59 -1.16
N ASP A 35 -12.37 8.65 -1.93
CA ASP A 35 -12.52 7.78 -3.09
C ASP A 35 -11.45 8.09 -4.14
N THR A 36 -10.50 7.17 -4.27
CA THR A 36 -9.33 7.31 -5.16
C THR A 36 -9.69 7.24 -6.63
N ARG A 37 -10.94 6.89 -6.98
CA ARG A 37 -11.44 6.88 -8.36
C ARG A 37 -12.11 8.19 -8.76
N SER A 38 -12.34 9.11 -7.82
CA SER A 38 -12.96 10.39 -8.12
C SER A 38 -11.96 11.35 -8.78
N ASP A 39 -12.44 12.16 -9.72
CA ASP A 39 -11.63 13.21 -10.34
C ASP A 39 -11.12 14.23 -9.31
N ALA A 40 -11.90 14.47 -8.25
CA ALA A 40 -11.52 15.35 -7.14
C ALA A 40 -10.28 14.82 -6.40
N PHE A 41 -10.19 13.50 -6.18
CA PHE A 41 -9.01 12.89 -5.59
C PHE A 41 -7.80 13.04 -6.51
N ALA A 42 -7.96 12.80 -7.82
CA ALA A 42 -6.87 12.95 -8.78
C ALA A 42 -6.33 14.39 -8.80
N ALA A 43 -7.22 15.39 -8.79
CA ALA A 43 -6.84 16.80 -8.75
C ALA A 43 -6.08 17.15 -7.45
N GLU A 44 -6.58 16.68 -6.31
CA GLU A 44 -5.95 16.96 -5.02
C GLU A 44 -4.62 16.23 -4.86
N ALA A 45 -4.54 14.97 -5.26
CA ALA A 45 -3.29 14.21 -5.27
C ALA A 45 -2.23 14.90 -6.14
N HIS A 46 -2.62 15.38 -7.32
CA HIS A 46 -1.71 16.14 -8.19
C HIS A 46 -1.24 17.44 -7.52
N ARG A 47 -2.17 18.23 -6.95
CA ARG A 47 -1.84 19.47 -6.25
C ARG A 47 -0.87 19.25 -5.09
N GLN A 48 -1.11 18.22 -4.28
CA GLN A 48 -0.26 17.89 -3.14
C GLN A 48 1.10 17.36 -3.58
N ALA A 49 1.16 16.50 -4.59
CA ALA A 49 2.41 16.00 -5.14
C ALA A 49 3.30 17.14 -5.65
N LEU A 50 2.72 18.13 -6.35
CA LEU A 50 3.44 19.33 -6.76
C LEU A 50 3.96 20.12 -5.56
N ALA A 51 3.14 20.31 -4.53
CA ALA A 51 3.55 21.03 -3.32
C ALA A 51 4.74 20.38 -2.61
N VAL A 52 4.79 19.04 -2.56
CA VAL A 52 5.93 18.28 -2.03
C VAL A 52 7.16 18.45 -2.93
N ALA A 53 6.98 18.32 -4.24
CA ALA A 53 8.08 18.41 -5.21
C ALA A 53 8.79 19.78 -5.24
N VAL A 54 8.07 20.86 -4.94
CA VAL A 54 8.64 22.22 -4.86
C VAL A 54 9.01 22.64 -3.44
N SER A 55 8.84 21.75 -2.45
CA SER A 55 9.18 22.06 -1.07
C SER A 55 10.70 22.16 -0.88
N ASP A 56 11.13 22.92 0.14
CA ASP A 56 12.55 23.04 0.50
C ASP A 56 13.19 21.69 0.86
N ARG A 57 12.37 20.68 1.21
CA ARG A 57 12.80 19.34 1.59
C ARG A 57 12.74 18.32 0.46
N ALA A 58 12.28 18.70 -0.73
CA ALA A 58 12.09 17.76 -1.83
C ALA A 58 13.34 16.90 -2.13
N ARG A 59 14.54 17.49 -2.02
CA ARG A 59 15.80 16.78 -2.20
C ARG A 59 16.07 15.77 -1.09
N ASP A 60 15.89 16.16 0.17
CA ASP A 60 16.13 15.30 1.32
C ASP A 60 15.12 14.15 1.36
N ASP A 61 13.85 14.44 1.05
CA ASP A 61 12.78 13.46 0.96
C ASP A 61 13.08 12.43 -0.14
N GLN A 62 13.52 12.90 -1.33
CA GLN A 62 13.91 12.00 -2.42
C GLN A 62 15.13 11.14 -2.05
N GLN A 63 16.15 11.74 -1.43
CA GLN A 63 17.33 10.99 -0.96
C GLN A 63 16.97 9.92 0.07
N PHE A 64 16.05 10.21 0.99
CA PHE A 64 15.55 9.23 1.94
C PHE A 64 14.81 8.08 1.24
N ILE A 65 13.90 8.40 0.31
CA ILE A 65 13.15 7.40 -0.46
C ILE A 65 14.12 6.50 -1.24
N ASP A 66 15.10 7.07 -1.92
CA ASP A 66 16.10 6.32 -2.68
C ASP A 66 16.89 5.37 -1.77
N ALA A 67 17.23 5.81 -0.55
CA ALA A 67 17.97 5.00 0.41
C ALA A 67 17.16 3.83 1.01
N VAL A 68 15.82 3.94 1.12
CA VAL A 68 14.96 2.88 1.69
C VAL A 68 14.24 2.03 0.65
N SER A 69 14.23 2.46 -0.62
CA SER A 69 13.60 1.71 -1.73
C SER A 69 14.48 0.59 -2.26
N ASP A 70 15.68 0.41 -1.71
CA ASP A 70 16.57 -0.71 -2.00
C ASP A 70 16.04 -1.99 -1.33
N LEU A 71 15.01 -2.57 -1.94
CA LEU A 71 14.36 -3.81 -1.51
C LEU A 71 15.00 -5.07 -2.11
N ASP A 72 16.09 -4.91 -2.87
CA ASP A 72 16.88 -6.00 -3.44
C ASP A 72 18.19 -6.20 -2.65
N ALA A 73 18.05 -6.49 -1.35
CA ALA A 73 19.14 -7.07 -0.56
C ALA A 73 18.67 -8.41 0.03
N THR A 74 18.81 -9.46 -0.79
CA THR A 74 18.96 -10.90 -0.47
C THR A 74 17.98 -11.55 0.52
#